data_AF-A0AAE3AGY5-F1
#
_entry.id   AF-A0AAE3AGY5-F1
#
_cell.length_a   1.000
_cell.length_b   1.000
_cell.length_c   1.000
_cell.angle_alpha   90.00
_cell.angle_beta   90.00
_cell.angle_gamma   90.00
#
_symmetry.space_group_name_H-M   'P 1'
#
loop_
_entity.id
_entity.type
_entity.pdbx_description
1 polymer ?
#
loop_
_entity_poly.entity_id
_entity_poly.type
_entity_poly.pdbx_seq_one_letter_code
_entity_poly.pdbx_strand_id
1 'polypeptide(L)'
;MTKIYLIRHAEAEGNLYRIAHGQEEGLITDYRGPRQMQALARRFRDIPVDAVYASDLIRTQTTAQAVYVPKGLPLHLEPAFREVHMGVWEGLTWRQIETRWPLQMMEFNHQLDRWQVEGCETAQTVLDRYLPALRRVAREHDGQTVAVFSHGAAMRIVLGTLQGLPLAEIGQSPHGDNTAVSLIEAQGDDLRVVFRDDNSHLTAQEGLSTFGKQTWWKTKGMVEPGQLYRPASHEQGRLFGAPEGGQGTAVWYNGQELIGLYQTVREPDALRITWYAMDPMWRGRRQGIPPMGQIIQQGRRLGLPYLRLTCTDESLRPFWQRLGFRGDGAELEKDIRLQIPDLRQWVME
;
A
#
# COMPACT_ATOMS: atom_id res chain seq x y z
N MET A 1 -7.36 12.70 30.13
CA MET A 1 -6.81 11.49 29.48
C MET A 1 -7.32 11.45 28.06
N THR A 2 -6.42 11.43 27.09
CA THR A 2 -6.75 11.42 25.65
C THR A 2 -6.72 10.00 25.13
N LYS A 3 -7.71 9.61 24.33
CA LYS A 3 -7.73 8.32 23.62
C LYS A 3 -7.31 8.55 22.18
N ILE A 4 -6.27 7.85 21.72
CA ILE A 4 -5.76 7.97 20.37
C ILE A 4 -5.90 6.63 19.66
N TYR A 5 -6.82 6.57 18.70
CA TYR A 5 -6.92 5.45 17.76
C TYR A 5 -5.90 5.65 16.65
N LEU A 6 -4.86 4.80 16.63
CA LEU A 6 -3.85 4.80 15.58
C LEU A 6 -4.23 3.76 14.51
N ILE A 7 -4.38 4.19 13.26
CA ILE A 7 -5.03 3.41 12.20
C ILE A 7 -4.11 3.34 10.98
N ARG A 8 -3.87 2.12 10.47
CA ARG A 8 -3.11 1.94 9.22
C ARG A 8 -3.97 2.31 8.00
N HIS A 9 -3.40 2.90 6.96
CA HIS A 9 -4.11 3.10 5.69
C HIS A 9 -4.70 1.79 5.10
N ALA A 10 -5.76 1.93 4.29
CA ALA A 10 -6.36 0.84 3.53
C ALA A 10 -5.39 0.30 2.45
N GLU A 11 -5.71 -0.82 1.79
CA GLU A 11 -4.86 -1.45 0.78
C GLU A 11 -4.50 -0.43 -0.29
N ALA A 12 -3.21 -0.16 -0.43
CA ALA A 12 -2.65 0.74 -1.42
C ALA A 12 -1.95 -0.02 -2.54
N GLU A 13 -1.66 0.67 -3.65
CA GLU A 13 -0.97 0.12 -4.83
C GLU A 13 0.31 -0.66 -4.44
N GLY A 14 1.12 -0.15 -3.52
CA GLY A 14 2.36 -0.81 -3.07
C GLY A 14 2.10 -2.14 -2.36
N ASN A 15 0.99 -2.25 -1.62
CA ASN A 15 0.58 -3.52 -1.01
C ASN A 15 0.17 -4.53 -2.09
N LEU A 16 -0.63 -4.10 -3.06
CA LEU A 16 -1.20 -4.97 -4.09
C LEU A 16 -0.16 -5.42 -5.13
N TYR A 17 0.66 -4.50 -5.60
CA TYR A 17 1.65 -4.73 -6.65
C TYR A 17 3.04 -5.11 -6.13
N ARG A 18 3.20 -5.20 -4.80
CA ARG A 18 4.44 -5.60 -4.12
C ARG A 18 5.60 -4.64 -4.42
N ILE A 19 5.31 -3.34 -4.32
CA ILE A 19 6.25 -2.24 -4.47
C ILE A 19 6.49 -1.61 -3.10
N ALA A 20 7.74 -1.31 -2.78
CA ALA A 20 8.09 -0.55 -1.60
C ALA A 20 7.76 0.93 -1.85
N HIS A 21 6.76 1.46 -1.14
CA HIS A 21 6.42 2.87 -1.26
C HIS A 21 7.25 3.76 -0.34
N GLY A 22 7.45 3.39 0.94
CA GLY A 22 7.99 4.34 1.91
C GLY A 22 7.18 5.64 1.91
N GLN A 23 7.81 6.77 1.61
CA GLN A 23 7.15 8.06 1.44
C GLN A 23 6.73 8.38 -0.01
N GLU A 24 7.04 7.51 -0.99
CA GLU A 24 6.49 7.62 -2.34
C GLU A 24 4.96 7.60 -2.32
N GLU A 25 4.36 8.44 -3.18
CA GLU A 25 2.92 8.54 -3.31
C GLU A 25 2.31 7.34 -4.02
N GLY A 26 1.11 6.98 -3.59
CA GLY A 26 0.36 5.89 -4.20
C GLY A 26 -1.09 5.87 -3.76
N LEU A 27 -1.94 5.33 -4.63
CA LEU A 27 -3.38 5.34 -4.44
C LEU A 27 -3.87 4.17 -3.59
N ILE A 28 -5.05 4.33 -3.00
CA ILE A 28 -5.84 3.21 -2.46
C ILE A 28 -6.37 2.36 -3.63
N THR A 29 -6.39 1.03 -3.48
CA THR A 29 -6.79 0.13 -4.57
C THR A 29 -8.28 0.23 -4.86
N ASP A 30 -8.67 0.16 -6.14
CA ASP A 30 -10.05 0.35 -6.58
C ASP A 30 -11.04 -0.72 -6.11
N TYR A 31 -10.53 -1.91 -5.73
CA TYR A 31 -11.37 -3.03 -5.33
C TYR A 31 -11.41 -3.23 -3.82
N ARG A 32 -10.27 -3.42 -3.16
CA ARG A 32 -10.29 -3.75 -1.73
C ARG A 32 -10.33 -2.51 -0.84
N GLY A 33 -9.67 -1.44 -1.26
CA GLY A 33 -9.62 -0.17 -0.55
C GLY A 33 -10.99 0.33 -0.08
N PRO A 34 -11.96 0.56 -0.99
CA PRO A 34 -13.31 1.00 -0.62
C PRO A 34 -13.99 0.08 0.40
N ARG A 35 -13.85 -1.24 0.25
CA ARG A 35 -14.46 -2.22 1.16
C ARG A 35 -13.84 -2.19 2.56
N GLN A 36 -12.52 -2.05 2.65
CA GLN A 36 -11.83 -1.86 3.93
C GLN A 36 -12.24 -0.54 4.58
N MET A 37 -12.36 0.53 3.80
CA MET A 37 -12.82 1.83 4.29
C MET A 37 -14.28 1.77 4.79
N GLN A 38 -15.18 1.07 4.09
CA GLN A 38 -16.54 0.84 4.56
C GLN A 38 -16.58 0.04 5.87
N ALA A 39 -15.77 -1.01 5.99
CA ALA A 39 -15.66 -1.80 7.23
C ALA A 39 -15.12 -0.94 8.39
N LEU A 40 -14.13 -0.08 8.12
CA LEU A 40 -13.60 0.87 9.10
C LEU A 40 -14.65 1.92 9.50
N ALA A 41 -15.40 2.47 8.55
CA ALA A 41 -16.48 3.42 8.82
C ALA A 41 -17.56 2.80 9.72
N ARG A 42 -17.94 1.53 9.47
CA ARG A 42 -18.85 0.78 10.34
C ARG A 42 -18.28 0.63 11.76
N ARG A 43 -17.00 0.29 11.89
CA ARG A 43 -16.32 0.16 13.19
C ARG A 43 -16.32 1.47 13.98
N PHE A 44 -16.12 2.60 13.32
CA PHE A 44 -16.05 3.92 13.95
C PHE A 44 -17.39 4.65 14.03
N ARG A 45 -18.51 4.03 13.61
CA ARG A 45 -19.84 4.65 13.62
C ARG A 45 -20.20 5.19 15.01
N ASP A 46 -20.14 4.33 16.02
CA ASP A 46 -20.59 4.64 17.38
C ASP A 46 -19.44 5.04 18.32
N ILE A 47 -18.20 5.09 17.81
CA ILE A 47 -17.05 5.59 18.57
C ILE A 47 -17.06 7.13 18.48
N PRO A 48 -17.12 7.86 19.60
CA PRO A 48 -16.95 9.31 19.58
C PRO A 48 -15.53 9.65 19.11
N VAL A 49 -15.42 10.58 18.16
CA VAL A 49 -14.14 11.09 17.65
C VAL A 49 -14.28 12.60 17.59
N ASP A 50 -13.37 13.30 18.23
CA ASP A 50 -13.35 14.75 18.36
C ASP A 50 -12.42 15.40 17.33
N ALA A 51 -11.39 14.68 16.87
CA ALA A 51 -10.45 15.14 15.84
C ALA A 51 -9.87 13.99 15.02
N VAL A 52 -9.50 14.29 13.77
CA VAL A 52 -8.86 13.33 12.85
C VAL A 52 -7.57 13.90 12.29
N TYR A 53 -6.47 13.18 12.49
CA TYR A 53 -5.17 13.48 11.91
C TYR A 53 -4.78 12.40 10.91
N ALA A 54 -4.01 12.75 9.90
CA ALA A 54 -3.39 11.80 8.99
C ALA A 54 -1.98 12.25 8.62
N SER A 55 -1.12 11.30 8.25
CA SER A 55 -0.01 11.68 7.39
C SER A 55 -0.52 12.34 6.12
N ASP A 56 0.27 13.21 5.55
CA ASP A 56 -0.02 13.95 4.32
C ASP A 56 0.13 13.11 3.04
N LEU A 57 0.40 11.80 3.12
CA LEU A 57 0.41 10.93 1.95
C LEU A 57 -1.02 10.58 1.50
N ILE A 58 -1.26 10.51 0.19
CA ILE A 58 -2.61 10.37 -0.40
C ILE A 58 -3.35 9.16 0.16
N ARG A 59 -2.66 8.03 0.36
CA ARG A 59 -3.28 6.80 0.91
C ARG A 59 -3.83 6.97 2.33
N THR A 60 -3.16 7.73 3.22
CA THR A 60 -3.69 7.99 4.57
C THR A 60 -4.81 9.02 4.53
N GLN A 61 -4.65 10.09 3.74
CA GLN A 61 -5.71 11.07 3.55
C GLN A 61 -6.99 10.42 3.00
N THR A 62 -6.83 9.59 1.98
CA THR A 62 -7.91 8.83 1.35
C THR A 62 -8.55 7.86 2.34
N THR A 63 -7.79 7.19 3.21
CA THR A 63 -8.37 6.27 4.20
C THR A 63 -9.09 7.03 5.32
N ALA A 64 -8.55 8.17 5.76
CA ALA A 64 -9.09 8.98 6.85
C ALA A 64 -10.53 9.44 6.59
N GLN A 65 -10.87 9.60 5.32
CA GLN A 65 -12.21 9.86 4.80
C GLN A 65 -13.29 8.93 5.37
N ALA A 66 -12.96 7.68 5.70
CA ALA A 66 -13.87 6.73 6.34
C ALA A 66 -14.35 7.16 7.73
N VAL A 67 -13.63 8.05 8.41
CA VAL A 67 -13.92 8.50 9.78
C VAL A 67 -14.32 9.97 9.81
N TYR A 68 -13.56 10.87 9.17
CA TYR A 68 -13.80 12.31 9.34
C TYR A 68 -15.05 12.79 8.60
N VAL A 69 -15.35 12.27 7.40
CA VAL A 69 -16.48 12.76 6.60
C VAL A 69 -17.84 12.39 7.19
N PRO A 70 -18.11 11.12 7.57
CA PRO A 70 -19.40 10.77 8.20
C PRO A 70 -19.65 11.53 9.51
N LYS A 71 -18.60 12.02 10.17
CA LYS A 71 -18.67 12.77 11.43
C LYS A 71 -18.62 14.30 11.23
N GLY A 72 -18.47 14.79 10.00
CA GLY A 72 -18.38 16.23 9.71
C GLY A 72 -17.14 16.92 10.32
N LEU A 73 -16.06 16.18 10.54
CA LEU A 73 -14.83 16.68 11.16
C LEU A 73 -13.84 17.17 10.08
N PRO A 74 -12.96 18.16 10.38
CA PRO A 74 -11.84 18.46 9.51
C PRO A 74 -10.78 17.35 9.55
N LEU A 75 -9.96 17.29 8.50
CA LEU A 75 -8.75 16.47 8.47
C LEU A 75 -7.52 17.34 8.74
N HIS A 76 -6.77 17.01 9.79
CA HIS A 76 -5.49 17.64 10.11
C HIS A 76 -4.34 16.84 9.49
N LEU A 77 -3.52 17.46 8.64
CA LEU A 77 -2.35 16.81 8.05
C LEU A 77 -1.13 16.97 8.96
N GLU A 78 -0.42 15.88 9.21
CA GLU A 78 0.76 15.83 10.05
C GLU A 78 1.87 14.99 9.38
N PRO A 79 2.85 15.64 8.71
CA PRO A 79 3.98 14.95 8.08
C PRO A 79 4.78 14.06 9.04
N ALA A 80 4.78 14.34 10.34
CA ALA A 80 5.43 13.50 11.34
C ALA A 80 4.83 12.08 11.44
N PHE A 81 3.63 11.85 10.89
CA PHE A 81 2.99 10.53 10.84
C PHE A 81 3.23 9.76 9.54
N ARG A 82 4.12 10.24 8.66
CA ARG A 82 4.51 9.52 7.42
C ARG A 82 5.10 8.14 7.71
N GLU A 83 5.06 7.28 6.70
CA GLU A 83 5.79 6.02 6.68
C GLU A 83 7.30 6.28 6.79
N VAL A 84 8.06 5.25 7.15
CA VAL A 84 9.52 5.29 7.04
C VAL A 84 9.94 5.65 5.61
N HIS A 85 10.83 6.64 5.46
CA HIS A 85 11.47 6.92 4.17
C HIS A 85 12.39 5.75 3.81
N MET A 86 12.14 5.08 2.70
CA MET A 86 12.91 3.89 2.30
C MET A 86 14.05 4.20 1.33
N GLY A 87 14.26 5.48 0.99
CA GLY A 87 15.40 5.92 0.20
C GLY A 87 15.42 5.24 -1.17
N VAL A 88 16.58 4.69 -1.56
CA VAL A 88 16.77 4.00 -2.85
C VAL A 88 15.89 2.75 -3.05
N TRP A 89 15.15 2.30 -2.05
CA TRP A 89 14.17 1.22 -2.19
C TRP A 89 12.82 1.69 -2.72
N GLU A 90 12.47 2.96 -2.56
CA GLU A 90 11.18 3.47 -3.01
C GLU A 90 11.00 3.28 -4.52
N GLY A 91 9.81 2.83 -4.91
CA GLY A 91 9.47 2.53 -6.29
C GLY A 91 9.97 1.17 -6.79
N LEU A 92 10.85 0.48 -6.06
CA LEU A 92 11.29 -0.85 -6.41
C LEU A 92 10.33 -1.92 -5.92
N THR A 93 10.27 -3.05 -6.63
CA THR A 93 9.56 -4.22 -6.12
C THR A 93 10.33 -4.86 -4.98
N TRP A 94 9.62 -5.48 -4.04
CA TRP A 94 10.26 -6.23 -2.96
C TRP A 94 11.23 -7.31 -3.46
N ARG A 95 10.93 -7.91 -4.63
CA ARG A 95 11.84 -8.88 -5.26
C ARG A 95 13.11 -8.24 -5.82
N GLN A 96 13.02 -7.04 -6.39
CA GLN A 96 14.20 -6.28 -6.82
C GLN A 96 15.07 -5.90 -5.62
N ILE A 97 14.44 -5.48 -4.52
CA ILE A 97 15.12 -5.12 -3.28
C ILE A 97 15.87 -6.32 -2.71
N GLU A 98 15.18 -7.45 -2.52
CA GLU A 98 15.78 -8.69 -2.00
C GLU A 98 16.97 -9.17 -2.84
N THR A 99 16.88 -9.03 -4.17
CA THR A 99 17.95 -9.43 -5.09
C THR A 99 19.18 -8.53 -4.99
N ARG A 100 19.00 -7.23 -4.76
CA ARG A 100 20.08 -6.23 -4.74
C ARG A 100 20.68 -6.00 -3.35
N TRP A 101 19.84 -6.10 -2.31
CA TRP A 101 20.19 -5.81 -0.91
C TRP A 101 19.67 -6.90 0.04
N PRO A 102 20.13 -8.17 -0.11
CA PRO A 102 19.63 -9.27 0.71
C PRO A 102 19.91 -9.09 2.21
N LEU A 103 21.06 -8.51 2.57
CA LEU A 103 21.42 -8.23 3.96
C LEU A 103 20.48 -7.19 4.57
N GLN A 104 20.30 -6.06 3.88
CA GLN A 104 19.46 -4.97 4.37
C GLN A 104 17.98 -5.38 4.39
N MET A 105 17.53 -6.26 3.47
CA MET A 105 16.19 -6.85 3.54
C MET A 105 15.99 -7.66 4.83
N MET A 106 16.99 -8.45 5.23
CA MET A 106 16.96 -9.18 6.51
C MET A 106 16.96 -8.20 7.70
N GLU A 107 17.78 -7.15 7.65
CA GLU A 107 17.82 -6.12 8.70
C GLU A 107 16.48 -5.37 8.80
N PHE A 108 15.86 -4.98 7.68
CA PHE A 108 14.55 -4.32 7.68
C PHE A 108 13.46 -5.17 8.34
N ASN A 109 13.49 -6.49 8.10
CA ASN A 109 12.47 -7.39 8.63
C ASN A 109 12.69 -7.72 10.11
N HIS A 110 13.94 -7.83 10.56
CA HIS A 110 14.28 -8.47 11.84
C HIS A 110 15.17 -7.63 12.78
N GLN A 111 15.99 -6.73 12.24
CA GLN A 111 16.99 -5.93 12.99
C GLN A 111 16.88 -4.45 12.56
N LEU A 112 15.71 -3.86 12.83
CA LEU A 112 15.36 -2.51 12.36
C LEU A 112 16.29 -1.40 12.90
N ASP A 113 16.96 -1.66 14.01
CA ASP A 113 18.01 -0.81 14.58
C ASP A 113 19.25 -0.71 13.69
N ARG A 114 19.50 -1.74 12.87
CA ARG A 114 20.65 -1.83 11.97
C ARG A 114 20.33 -1.51 10.52
N TRP A 115 19.05 -1.57 10.15
CA TRP A 115 18.65 -1.35 8.76
C TRP A 115 19.01 0.06 8.30
N GLN A 116 19.80 0.12 7.23
CA GLN A 116 20.15 1.37 6.59
C GLN A 116 20.42 1.17 5.09
N VAL A 117 19.86 2.06 4.27
CA VAL A 117 20.16 2.21 2.85
C VAL A 117 20.31 3.68 2.50
N GLU A 118 20.86 3.97 1.33
CA GLU A 118 21.04 5.35 0.89
C GLU A 118 19.72 6.14 0.90
N GLY A 119 19.72 7.27 1.60
CA GLY A 119 18.59 8.17 1.71
C GLY A 119 17.44 7.69 2.62
N CYS A 120 17.57 6.58 3.37
CA CYS A 120 16.48 6.14 4.25
C CYS A 120 16.44 6.89 5.60
N GLU A 121 15.29 6.82 6.25
CA GLU A 121 15.17 7.11 7.69
C GLU A 121 15.65 5.90 8.50
N THR A 122 16.26 6.14 9.65
CA THR A 122 16.48 5.07 10.65
C THR A 122 15.22 4.90 11.51
N ALA A 123 15.11 3.77 12.23
CA ALA A 123 14.02 3.59 13.20
C ALA A 123 13.98 4.70 14.27
N GLN A 124 15.15 5.19 14.69
CA GLN A 124 15.25 6.31 15.64
C GLN A 124 14.74 7.61 15.02
N THR A 125 15.09 7.90 13.76
CA THR A 125 14.58 9.09 13.04
C THR A 125 13.06 9.10 12.97
N VAL A 126 12.43 7.94 12.76
CA VAL A 126 10.97 7.82 12.81
C VAL A 126 10.44 8.16 14.20
N LEU A 127 11.02 7.60 15.27
CA LEU A 127 10.60 7.92 16.65
C LEU A 127 10.73 9.41 16.99
N ASP A 128 11.84 10.02 16.56
CA ASP A 128 12.17 11.42 16.86
C ASP A 128 11.15 12.40 16.26
N ARG A 129 10.56 12.10 15.10
CA ARG A 129 9.45 12.89 14.56
C ARG A 129 8.09 12.48 15.13
N TYR A 130 7.86 11.17 15.29
CA TYR A 130 6.52 10.64 15.54
C TYR A 130 6.06 10.85 16.99
N LEU A 131 6.90 10.53 17.97
CA LEU A 131 6.52 10.60 19.38
C LEU A 131 6.23 12.04 19.85
N PRO A 132 7.03 13.06 19.49
CA PRO A 132 6.71 14.44 19.82
C PRO A 132 5.38 14.91 19.22
N ALA A 133 5.09 14.54 17.96
CA ALA A 133 3.81 14.86 17.32
C ALA A 133 2.64 14.17 18.02
N LEU A 134 2.80 12.89 18.38
CA LEU A 134 1.76 12.13 19.09
C LEU A 134 1.45 12.71 20.48
N ARG A 135 2.48 13.11 21.23
CA ARG A 135 2.32 13.80 22.53
C ARG A 135 1.70 15.19 22.36
N ARG A 136 2.05 15.92 21.30
CA ARG A 136 1.44 17.21 20.98
C ARG A 136 -0.06 17.06 20.73
N VAL A 137 -0.46 16.11 19.88
CA VAL A 137 -1.87 15.76 19.64
C VAL A 137 -2.57 15.35 20.93
N ALA A 138 -1.93 14.54 21.78
CA ALA A 138 -2.50 14.16 23.07
C ALA A 138 -2.83 15.38 23.96
N ARG A 139 -1.92 16.35 24.05
CA ARG A 139 -2.10 17.57 24.86
C ARG A 139 -3.13 18.54 24.28
N GLU A 140 -3.20 18.68 22.96
CA GLU A 140 -4.21 19.51 22.28
C GLU A 140 -5.64 18.99 22.49
N HIS A 141 -5.78 17.70 22.79
CA HIS A 141 -7.05 16.99 22.89
C HIS A 141 -7.26 16.34 24.26
N ASP A 142 -6.85 16.99 25.37
CA ASP A 142 -7.04 16.40 26.71
C ASP A 142 -8.51 16.09 27.00
N GLY A 143 -8.76 14.85 27.43
CA GLY A 143 -10.11 14.34 27.71
C GLY A 143 -10.90 13.92 26.47
N GLN A 144 -10.34 14.07 25.27
CA GLN A 144 -11.01 13.78 24.00
C GLN A 144 -10.51 12.47 23.35
N THR A 145 -11.18 12.08 22.26
CA THR A 145 -10.83 10.92 21.43
C THR A 145 -10.41 11.36 20.03
N VAL A 146 -9.23 10.93 19.60
CA VAL A 146 -8.63 11.31 18.32
C VAL A 146 -8.39 10.08 17.46
N ALA A 147 -8.62 10.17 16.15
CA ALA A 147 -8.19 9.18 15.17
C ALA A 147 -6.95 9.68 14.41
N VAL A 148 -5.89 8.88 14.34
CA VAL A 148 -4.63 9.19 13.65
C VAL A 148 -4.37 8.14 12.58
N PHE A 149 -4.26 8.56 11.32
CA PHE A 149 -4.01 7.68 10.17
C PHE A 149 -2.54 7.68 9.76
N SER A 150 -1.95 6.48 9.71
CA SER A 150 -0.51 6.27 9.54
C SER A 150 -0.23 4.99 8.73
N HIS A 151 0.98 4.44 8.88
CA HIS A 151 1.54 3.41 8.00
C HIS A 151 2.14 2.25 8.78
N GLY A 152 2.37 1.14 8.07
CA GLY A 152 2.68 -0.14 8.69
C GLY A 152 4.00 -0.13 9.46
N ALA A 153 5.10 0.27 8.83
CA ALA A 153 6.42 0.20 9.47
C ALA A 153 6.58 1.26 10.56
N ALA A 154 6.15 2.50 10.32
CA ALA A 154 6.13 3.57 11.31
C ALA A 154 5.30 3.20 12.56
N MET A 155 4.08 2.68 12.39
CA MET A 155 3.27 2.22 13.52
C MET A 155 3.93 1.06 14.26
N ARG A 156 4.55 0.12 13.55
CA ARG A 156 5.24 -1.02 14.16
C ARG A 156 6.38 -0.56 15.06
N ILE A 157 7.18 0.40 14.60
CA ILE A 157 8.27 1.04 15.36
C ILE A 157 7.71 1.72 16.60
N VAL A 158 6.76 2.65 16.42
CA VAL A 158 6.20 3.45 17.52
C VAL A 158 5.52 2.57 18.58
N LEU A 159 4.65 1.65 18.17
CA LEU A 159 3.93 0.78 19.10
C LEU A 159 4.87 -0.19 19.81
N GLY A 160 5.90 -0.72 19.12
CA GLY A 160 6.91 -1.58 19.75
C GLY A 160 7.68 -0.83 20.84
N THR A 161 8.14 0.39 20.54
CA THR A 161 8.85 1.24 21.52
C THR A 161 7.98 1.61 22.70
N LEU A 162 6.71 1.98 22.49
CA LEU A 162 5.78 2.29 23.60
C LEU A 162 5.46 1.07 24.48
N GLN A 163 5.67 -0.15 23.98
CA GLN A 163 5.55 -1.39 24.75
C GLN A 163 6.87 -1.81 25.43
N GLY A 164 7.90 -0.96 25.37
CA GLY A 164 9.19 -1.20 26.03
C GLY A 164 10.14 -2.12 25.26
N LEU A 165 9.83 -2.46 24.00
CA LEU A 165 10.73 -3.26 23.18
C LEU A 165 11.95 -2.42 22.74
N PRO A 166 13.18 -2.93 22.91
CA PRO A 166 14.35 -2.36 22.26
C PRO A 166 14.18 -2.32 20.74
N LEU A 167 14.77 -1.33 20.05
CA LEU A 167 14.69 -1.22 18.58
C LEU A 167 15.13 -2.50 17.86
N ALA A 168 16.15 -3.19 18.39
CA ALA A 168 16.65 -4.47 17.89
C ALA A 168 15.62 -5.61 17.94
N GLU A 169 14.59 -5.50 18.78
CA GLU A 169 13.57 -6.53 18.98
C GLU A 169 12.24 -6.18 18.28
N ILE A 170 12.06 -4.95 17.81
CA ILE A 170 10.84 -4.52 17.10
C ILE A 170 10.59 -5.36 15.85
N GLY A 171 11.65 -5.87 15.20
CA GLY A 171 11.56 -6.81 14.08
C GLY A 171 10.86 -8.14 14.41
N GLN A 172 10.60 -8.42 15.68
CA GLN A 172 9.84 -9.59 16.15
C GLN A 172 8.36 -9.26 16.43
N SER A 173 8.00 -7.99 16.50
CA SER A 173 6.62 -7.56 16.73
C SER A 173 5.72 -7.90 15.53
N PRO A 174 4.43 -8.19 15.76
CA PRO A 174 3.50 -8.50 14.68
C PRO A 174 3.32 -7.31 13.73
N HIS A 175 2.90 -7.61 12.51
CA HIS A 175 2.47 -6.59 11.56
C HIS A 175 0.96 -6.35 11.71
N GLY A 176 0.52 -5.09 11.63
CA GLY A 176 -0.89 -4.74 11.53
C GLY A 176 -1.40 -4.75 10.09
N ASP A 177 -2.57 -5.35 9.84
CA ASP A 177 -3.21 -5.36 8.52
C ASP A 177 -3.55 -3.94 8.03
N ASN A 178 -3.87 -3.77 6.75
CA ASN A 178 -4.49 -2.53 6.29
C ASN A 178 -5.76 -2.24 7.11
N THR A 179 -6.00 -0.97 7.45
CA THR A 179 -7.07 -0.51 8.37
C THR A 179 -7.07 -1.10 9.78
N ALA A 180 -6.04 -1.88 10.17
CA ALA A 180 -5.91 -2.32 11.56
C ALA A 180 -5.81 -1.12 12.50
N VAL A 181 -6.40 -1.28 13.69
CA VAL A 181 -6.58 -0.22 14.68
C VAL A 181 -5.82 -0.58 15.94
N SER A 182 -5.10 0.39 16.47
CA SER A 182 -4.46 0.35 17.79
C SER A 182 -5.06 1.46 18.65
N LEU A 183 -5.11 1.27 19.97
CA LEU A 183 -5.53 2.30 20.91
C LEU A 183 -4.38 2.64 21.85
N ILE A 184 -4.08 3.93 21.94
CA ILE A 184 -3.16 4.52 22.90
C ILE A 184 -3.97 5.40 23.85
N GLU A 185 -3.71 5.27 25.14
CA GLU A 185 -4.19 6.22 26.15
C GLU A 185 -3.04 7.12 26.57
N ALA A 186 -3.30 8.43 26.58
CA ALA A 186 -2.32 9.44 26.94
C ALA A 186 -2.73 10.17 28.21
N GLN A 187 -1.82 10.25 29.17
CA GLN A 187 -1.95 11.05 30.39
C GLN A 187 -0.74 11.98 30.51
N GLY A 188 -0.92 13.24 30.09
CA GLY A 188 0.21 14.14 29.89
C GLY A 188 1.11 13.61 28.76
N ASP A 189 2.40 13.40 29.06
CA ASP A 189 3.39 12.88 28.10
C ASP A 189 3.55 11.35 28.14
N ASP A 190 2.89 10.70 29.10
CA ASP A 190 2.87 9.24 29.21
C ASP A 190 1.88 8.66 28.21
N LEU A 191 2.35 7.68 27.42
CA LEU A 191 1.63 7.06 26.31
C LEU A 191 1.60 5.55 26.53
N ARG A 192 0.41 5.01 26.74
CA ARG A 192 0.20 3.59 27.02
C ARG A 192 -0.57 2.91 25.90
N VAL A 193 0.00 1.87 25.31
CA VAL A 193 -0.71 1.02 24.33
C VAL A 193 -1.73 0.15 25.07
N VAL A 194 -3.01 0.33 24.78
CA VAL A 194 -4.12 -0.48 25.33
C VAL A 194 -4.30 -1.76 24.52
N PHE A 195 -4.35 -1.62 23.19
CA PHE A 195 -4.33 -2.74 22.25
C PHE A 195 -3.65 -2.28 20.96
N ARG A 196 -3.17 -3.25 20.17
CA ARG A 196 -2.59 -2.97 18.85
C ARG A 196 -3.09 -3.91 17.78
N ASP A 197 -3.05 -3.41 16.55
CA ASP A 197 -3.21 -4.19 15.32
C ASP A 197 -4.54 -4.96 15.23
N ASP A 198 -5.60 -4.49 15.92
CA ASP A 198 -6.91 -5.12 15.88
C ASP A 198 -7.60 -4.84 14.53
N ASN A 199 -7.80 -5.91 13.78
CA ASN A 199 -8.45 -5.93 12.48
C ASN A 199 -9.77 -6.71 12.49
N SER A 200 -10.39 -6.90 13.66
CA SER A 200 -11.65 -7.65 13.83
C SER A 200 -12.81 -7.20 12.93
N HIS A 201 -12.81 -5.95 12.47
CA HIS A 201 -13.79 -5.42 11.50
C HIS A 201 -13.58 -5.95 10.07
N LEU A 202 -12.41 -6.52 9.76
CA LEU A 202 -12.12 -7.18 8.49
C LEU A 202 -12.56 -8.64 8.54
N THR A 203 -13.84 -8.87 8.33
CA THR A 203 -14.39 -10.22 8.44
C THR A 203 -13.79 -11.17 7.40
N ALA A 204 -13.55 -12.42 7.80
CA ALA A 204 -13.01 -13.45 6.90
C ALA A 204 -13.95 -13.72 5.71
N GLN A 205 -15.26 -13.61 5.94
CA GLN A 205 -16.31 -13.81 4.94
C GLN A 205 -16.23 -12.77 3.80
N GLU A 206 -15.90 -11.52 4.12
CA GLU A 206 -15.74 -10.46 3.12
C GLU A 206 -14.35 -10.48 2.45
N GLY A 207 -13.42 -11.30 2.96
CA GLY A 207 -12.08 -11.47 2.39
C GLY A 207 -11.27 -10.17 2.34
N LEU A 208 -11.46 -9.29 3.33
CA LEU A 208 -10.89 -7.93 3.33
C LEU A 208 -9.48 -7.87 3.90
N SER A 209 -9.01 -8.88 4.61
CA SER A 209 -7.65 -8.93 5.13
C SER A 209 -6.61 -8.97 4.00
N THR A 210 -5.69 -7.99 3.98
CA THR A 210 -4.56 -8.00 3.03
C THR A 210 -3.54 -9.03 3.43
N PHE A 211 -3.24 -9.13 4.72
CA PHE A 211 -2.34 -10.15 5.24
C PHE A 211 -2.89 -11.57 5.08
N GLY A 212 -4.20 -11.79 5.22
CA GLY A 212 -4.84 -13.07 4.95
C GLY A 212 -4.66 -13.55 3.50
N LYS A 213 -4.39 -12.64 2.57
CA LYS A 213 -4.17 -12.93 1.14
C LYS A 213 -2.69 -12.91 0.72
N GLN A 214 -1.78 -12.55 1.62
CA GLN A 214 -0.34 -12.50 1.37
C GLN A 214 0.39 -13.54 2.22
N THR A 215 1.53 -14.03 1.72
CA THR A 215 2.27 -15.10 2.40
C THR A 215 3.67 -14.72 2.86
N TRP A 216 4.20 -13.58 2.40
CA TRP A 216 5.53 -13.10 2.78
C TRP A 216 5.77 -13.09 4.29
N TRP A 217 4.83 -12.59 5.10
CA TRP A 217 4.96 -12.48 6.56
C TRP A 217 4.95 -13.84 7.28
N LYS A 218 4.61 -14.93 6.58
CA LYS A 218 4.54 -16.29 7.14
C LYS A 218 5.86 -17.06 7.00
N THR A 219 6.81 -16.57 6.20
CA THR A 219 8.10 -17.24 6.00
C THR A 219 9.13 -16.73 7.01
N LYS A 220 10.07 -17.60 7.43
CA LYS A 220 11.08 -17.28 8.46
C LYS A 220 11.94 -16.06 8.12
N GLY A 221 12.12 -15.74 6.83
CA GLY A 221 12.86 -14.55 6.38
C GLY A 221 11.98 -13.36 5.99
N MET A 222 10.65 -13.48 6.08
CA MET A 222 9.68 -12.50 5.57
C MET A 222 9.92 -12.12 4.09
N VAL A 223 10.39 -13.11 3.33
CA VAL A 223 10.69 -13.02 1.91
C VAL A 223 9.64 -13.82 1.15
N GLU A 224 9.22 -13.31 0.00
CA GLU A 224 8.28 -13.99 -0.89
C GLU A 224 8.86 -14.10 -2.30
N PRO A 225 8.70 -15.26 -2.96
CA PRO A 225 8.86 -15.35 -4.39
C PRO A 225 8.13 -14.21 -5.11
N GLY A 226 8.76 -13.65 -6.13
CA GLY A 226 8.23 -12.44 -6.74
C GLY A 226 8.68 -12.27 -8.18
N GLN A 227 8.25 -11.16 -8.75
CA GLN A 227 8.47 -10.88 -10.17
C GLN A 227 9.61 -9.89 -10.35
N LEU A 228 10.46 -10.18 -11.33
CA LEU A 228 11.42 -9.26 -11.92
C LEU A 228 10.97 -8.91 -13.33
N TYR A 229 11.27 -7.68 -13.74
CA TYR A 229 10.84 -7.13 -15.02
C TYR A 229 12.06 -6.73 -15.83
N ARG A 230 12.11 -7.17 -17.10
CA ARG A 230 13.21 -6.90 -18.03
C ARG A 230 12.64 -6.56 -19.40
N PRO A 231 13.30 -5.70 -20.21
CA PRO A 231 12.91 -5.52 -21.60
C PRO A 231 12.77 -6.88 -22.29
N ALA A 232 11.65 -7.08 -23.00
CA ALA A 232 11.43 -8.32 -23.73
C ALA A 232 12.26 -8.35 -25.02
N SER A 233 12.83 -9.51 -25.35
CA SER A 233 13.42 -9.74 -26.67
C SER A 233 12.33 -9.95 -27.74
N HIS A 234 12.67 -9.78 -29.02
CA HIS A 234 11.74 -10.10 -30.11
C HIS A 234 11.27 -11.57 -30.09
N GLU A 235 12.13 -12.50 -29.67
CA GLU A 235 11.78 -13.91 -29.52
C GLU A 235 10.73 -14.11 -28.42
N GLN A 236 10.90 -13.45 -27.27
CA GLN A 236 9.93 -13.49 -26.18
C GLN A 236 8.60 -12.84 -26.58
N GLY A 237 8.65 -11.73 -27.34
CA GLY A 237 7.45 -11.12 -27.92
C GLY A 237 6.67 -12.12 -28.78
N ARG A 238 7.36 -12.81 -29.72
CA ARG A 238 6.76 -13.85 -30.56
C ARG A 238 6.22 -15.04 -29.76
N LEU A 239 6.95 -15.49 -28.75
CA LEU A 239 6.52 -16.59 -27.87
C LEU A 239 5.17 -16.30 -27.20
N PHE A 240 4.95 -15.06 -26.77
CA PHE A 240 3.72 -14.63 -26.12
C PHE A 240 2.67 -14.05 -27.09
N GLY A 241 2.94 -14.04 -28.41
CA GLY A 241 2.03 -13.51 -29.42
C GLY A 241 1.88 -11.98 -29.42
N ALA A 242 2.85 -11.26 -28.85
CA ALA A 242 2.81 -9.81 -28.75
C ALA A 242 3.00 -9.15 -30.13
N PRO A 243 2.19 -8.11 -30.48
CA PRO A 243 2.31 -7.42 -31.77
C PRO A 243 3.60 -6.60 -31.89
N GLU A 244 4.01 -6.29 -33.12
CA GLU A 244 5.13 -5.37 -33.36
C GLU A 244 4.79 -3.92 -32.97
N GLY A 245 5.81 -3.10 -32.72
CA GLY A 245 5.65 -1.64 -32.59
C GLY A 245 5.37 -1.09 -31.18
N GLY A 246 5.69 -1.81 -30.11
CA GLY A 246 5.60 -1.29 -28.73
C GLY A 246 6.73 -1.76 -27.81
N GLN A 247 6.75 -1.21 -26.60
CA GLN A 247 7.75 -1.52 -25.59
C GLN A 247 7.33 -2.76 -24.79
N GLY A 248 7.88 -3.92 -25.15
CA GLY A 248 7.64 -5.17 -24.45
C GLY A 248 8.47 -5.30 -23.16
N THR A 249 7.86 -5.81 -22.10
CA THR A 249 8.51 -6.16 -20.84
C THR A 249 8.18 -7.60 -20.46
N ALA A 250 9.21 -8.41 -20.34
CA ALA A 250 9.15 -9.79 -19.89
C ALA A 250 9.02 -9.85 -18.36
N VAL A 251 8.12 -10.71 -17.89
CA VAL A 251 7.82 -10.94 -16.47
C VAL A 251 8.48 -12.26 -16.05
N TRP A 252 9.44 -12.17 -15.13
CA TRP A 252 10.23 -13.29 -14.66
C TRP A 252 9.91 -13.64 -13.21
N TYR A 253 9.44 -14.85 -12.96
CA TYR A 253 9.26 -15.35 -11.60
C TYR A 253 10.60 -15.77 -11.00
N ASN A 254 10.91 -15.22 -9.82
CA ASN A 254 12.18 -15.38 -9.12
C ASN A 254 13.45 -15.05 -9.93
N GLY A 255 13.29 -14.42 -11.10
CA GLY A 255 14.38 -14.12 -12.02
C GLY A 255 14.83 -15.28 -12.90
N GLN A 256 14.14 -16.42 -12.86
CA GLN A 256 14.54 -17.65 -13.55
C GLN A 256 13.53 -18.11 -14.60
N GLU A 257 12.24 -18.06 -14.27
CA GLU A 257 11.19 -18.58 -15.15
C GLU A 257 10.44 -17.42 -15.81
N LEU A 258 10.34 -17.45 -17.14
CA LEU A 258 9.55 -16.48 -17.89
C LEU A 258 8.07 -16.85 -17.79
N ILE A 259 7.30 -16.04 -17.07
CA ILE A 259 5.89 -16.36 -16.73
C ILE A 259 4.88 -15.49 -17.46
N GLY A 260 5.33 -14.44 -18.14
CA GLY A 260 4.43 -13.50 -18.80
C GLY A 260 5.17 -12.39 -19.53
N LEU A 261 4.38 -11.56 -20.19
CA LEU A 261 4.84 -10.39 -20.92
C LEU A 261 3.71 -9.35 -20.97
N TYR A 262 4.06 -8.08 -20.81
CA TYR A 262 3.17 -6.98 -21.16
C TYR A 262 3.86 -6.04 -22.16
N GLN A 263 3.08 -5.34 -22.96
CA GLN A 263 3.56 -4.39 -23.94
C GLN A 263 2.78 -3.09 -23.82
N THR A 264 3.50 -1.98 -23.89
CA THR A 264 2.91 -0.65 -23.84
C THR A 264 3.31 0.21 -25.03
N VAL A 265 2.42 1.13 -25.41
CA VAL A 265 2.66 2.17 -26.42
C VAL A 265 2.20 3.49 -25.82
N ARG A 266 3.00 4.53 -26.03
CA ARG A 266 2.65 5.89 -25.60
C ARG A 266 1.64 6.51 -26.57
N GLU A 267 0.53 6.98 -26.04
CA GLU A 267 -0.41 7.89 -26.70
C GLU A 267 -0.18 9.34 -26.20
N PRO A 268 -0.81 10.36 -26.81
CA PRO A 268 -0.66 11.74 -26.35
C PRO A 268 -1.03 11.95 -24.88
N ASP A 269 -2.08 11.29 -24.39
CA ASP A 269 -2.68 11.48 -23.06
C ASP A 269 -2.84 10.18 -22.26
N ALA A 270 -2.35 9.04 -22.76
CA ALA A 270 -2.41 7.77 -22.06
C ALA A 270 -1.22 6.86 -22.37
N LEU A 271 -0.98 5.89 -21.50
CA LEU A 271 -0.14 4.73 -21.81
C LEU A 271 -1.05 3.56 -22.17
N ARG A 272 -1.06 3.17 -23.45
CA ARG A 272 -1.85 2.04 -23.91
C ARG A 272 -1.13 0.73 -23.60
N ILE A 273 -1.82 -0.21 -22.99
CA ILE A 273 -1.44 -1.61 -22.87
C ILE A 273 -1.93 -2.31 -24.13
N THR A 274 -1.01 -2.61 -25.05
CA THR A 274 -1.33 -3.29 -26.32
C THR A 274 -1.29 -4.80 -26.20
N TRP A 275 -0.59 -5.32 -25.19
CA TRP A 275 -0.55 -6.75 -24.90
C TRP A 275 -0.36 -7.00 -23.41
N TYR A 276 -1.02 -8.03 -22.88
CA TYR A 276 -0.88 -8.46 -21.49
C TYR A 276 -1.15 -9.96 -21.40
N ALA A 277 -0.10 -10.74 -21.23
CA ALA A 277 -0.18 -12.19 -21.27
C ALA A 277 0.57 -12.83 -20.10
N MET A 278 -0.04 -13.88 -19.56
CA MET A 278 0.58 -14.82 -18.65
C MET A 278 0.62 -16.20 -19.30
N ASP A 279 1.71 -16.91 -19.07
CA ASP A 279 1.84 -18.32 -19.43
C ASP A 279 0.64 -19.09 -18.83
N PRO A 280 -0.03 -19.96 -19.62
CA PRO A 280 -1.21 -20.71 -19.16
C PRO A 280 -1.01 -21.45 -17.83
N MET A 281 0.19 -22.02 -17.58
CA MET A 281 0.49 -22.75 -16.34
C MET A 281 0.49 -21.84 -15.10
N TRP A 282 0.67 -20.53 -15.31
CA TRP A 282 0.75 -19.50 -14.28
C TRP A 282 -0.57 -18.75 -14.05
N ARG A 283 -1.58 -18.99 -14.89
CA ARG A 283 -2.93 -18.41 -14.71
C ARG A 283 -3.61 -18.95 -13.45
N GLY A 284 -4.47 -18.15 -12.84
CA GLY A 284 -5.13 -18.48 -11.56
C GLY A 284 -4.23 -18.37 -10.31
N ARG A 285 -2.92 -18.16 -10.47
CA ARG A 285 -1.96 -18.05 -9.35
C ARG A 285 -1.74 -16.62 -8.83
N ARG A 286 -2.60 -15.67 -9.22
CA ARG A 286 -2.53 -14.23 -8.91
C ARG A 286 -1.28 -13.49 -9.42
N GLN A 287 -0.43 -14.15 -10.21
CA GLN A 287 0.77 -13.55 -10.82
C GLN A 287 0.46 -12.54 -11.93
N GLY A 288 -0.78 -12.48 -12.42
CA GLY A 288 -1.20 -11.45 -13.37
C GLY A 288 -1.45 -10.07 -12.74
N ILE A 289 -1.41 -9.90 -11.42
CA ILE A 289 -1.69 -8.61 -10.77
C ILE A 289 -0.45 -7.71 -10.64
N PRO A 290 0.71 -8.19 -10.15
CA PRO A 290 1.87 -7.34 -9.91
C PRO A 290 2.41 -6.53 -11.10
N PRO A 291 2.38 -7.02 -12.37
CA PRO A 291 2.91 -6.24 -13.49
C PRO A 291 2.20 -4.90 -13.69
N MET A 292 0.93 -4.78 -13.26
CA MET A 292 0.19 -3.53 -13.32
C MET A 292 0.88 -2.39 -12.57
N GLY A 293 1.54 -2.67 -11.43
CA GLY A 293 2.27 -1.64 -10.70
C GLY A 293 3.42 -1.03 -11.51
N GLN A 294 4.09 -1.83 -12.34
CA GLN A 294 5.14 -1.35 -13.23
C GLN A 294 4.59 -0.48 -14.36
N ILE A 295 3.44 -0.86 -14.92
CA ILE A 295 2.75 -0.08 -15.96
C ILE A 295 2.27 1.27 -15.40
N ILE A 296 1.71 1.28 -14.18
CA ILE A 296 1.32 2.52 -13.49
C ILE A 296 2.53 3.43 -13.27
N GLN A 297 3.63 2.91 -12.73
CA GLN A 297 4.87 3.66 -12.55
C GLN A 297 5.45 4.16 -13.88
N GLN A 298 5.35 3.38 -14.96
CA GLN A 298 5.75 3.81 -16.31
C GLN A 298 4.88 4.99 -16.78
N GLY A 299 3.56 4.88 -16.67
CA GLY A 299 2.62 5.95 -17.05
C GLY A 299 2.88 7.25 -16.28
N ARG A 300 3.04 7.15 -14.95
CA ARG A 300 3.36 8.30 -14.09
C ARG A 300 4.69 8.95 -14.44
N ARG A 301 5.75 8.17 -14.67
CA ARG A 301 7.06 8.70 -15.11
C ARG A 301 7.00 9.41 -16.47
N LEU A 302 6.09 8.99 -17.34
CA LEU A 302 5.85 9.64 -18.64
C LEU A 302 4.93 10.87 -18.53
N GLY A 303 4.43 11.20 -17.33
CA GLY A 303 3.49 12.31 -17.11
C GLY A 303 2.09 12.04 -17.67
N LEU A 304 1.72 10.78 -17.86
CA LEU A 304 0.45 10.40 -18.49
C LEU A 304 -0.63 10.20 -17.42
N PRO A 305 -1.82 10.81 -17.58
CA PRO A 305 -2.90 10.70 -16.59
C PRO A 305 -3.63 9.36 -16.64
N TYR A 306 -3.59 8.65 -17.77
CA TYR A 306 -4.41 7.45 -17.99
C TYR A 306 -3.61 6.24 -18.45
N LEU A 307 -4.10 5.05 -18.11
CA LEU A 307 -3.79 3.80 -18.80
C LEU A 307 -4.99 3.40 -19.65
N ARG A 308 -4.75 2.86 -20.85
CA ARG A 308 -5.82 2.36 -21.74
C ARG A 308 -5.55 0.94 -22.21
N LEU A 309 -6.60 0.18 -22.48
CA LEU A 309 -6.51 -1.11 -23.14
C LEU A 309 -7.78 -1.45 -23.90
N THR A 310 -7.66 -2.35 -24.86
CA THR A 310 -8.80 -2.95 -25.56
C THR A 310 -9.00 -4.38 -25.03
N CYS A 311 -10.12 -4.60 -24.33
CA CYS A 311 -10.51 -5.89 -23.78
C CYS A 311 -11.55 -6.55 -24.70
N THR A 312 -11.08 -7.31 -25.69
CA THR A 312 -11.97 -8.05 -26.61
C THR A 312 -12.53 -9.33 -26.00
N ASP A 313 -11.82 -9.94 -25.05
CA ASP A 313 -12.31 -11.07 -24.27
C ASP A 313 -13.11 -10.57 -23.06
N GLU A 314 -14.44 -10.63 -23.16
CA GLU A 314 -15.34 -10.17 -22.09
C GLU A 314 -15.14 -10.92 -20.77
N SER A 315 -14.62 -12.15 -20.80
CA SER A 315 -14.35 -12.92 -19.57
C SER A 315 -13.24 -12.31 -18.71
N LEU A 316 -12.38 -11.47 -19.31
CA LEU A 316 -11.30 -10.75 -18.62
C LEU A 316 -11.74 -9.40 -18.07
N ARG A 317 -12.92 -8.88 -18.46
CA ARG A 317 -13.40 -7.58 -17.99
C ARG A 317 -13.46 -7.49 -16.46
N PRO A 318 -13.95 -8.50 -15.70
CA PRO A 318 -13.94 -8.45 -14.24
C PRO A 318 -12.53 -8.33 -13.64
N PHE A 319 -11.51 -8.89 -14.29
CA PHE A 319 -10.11 -8.75 -13.84
C PHE A 319 -9.65 -7.29 -13.98
N TRP A 320 -9.87 -6.67 -15.14
CA TRP A 320 -9.50 -5.27 -15.38
C TRP A 320 -10.29 -4.30 -14.51
N GLN A 321 -11.58 -4.54 -14.33
CA GLN A 321 -12.42 -3.72 -13.45
C GLN A 321 -11.93 -3.75 -12.00
N ARG A 322 -11.47 -4.91 -11.49
CA ARG A 322 -10.86 -4.99 -10.16
C ARG A 322 -9.56 -4.20 -10.03
N LEU A 323 -8.87 -3.93 -11.14
CA LEU A 323 -7.67 -3.10 -11.18
C LEU A 323 -7.97 -1.61 -11.42
N GLY A 324 -9.25 -1.23 -11.50
CA GLY A 324 -9.67 0.17 -11.67
C GLY A 324 -9.96 0.60 -13.10
N PHE A 325 -9.89 -0.32 -14.08
CA PHE A 325 -10.26 0.00 -15.45
C PHE A 325 -11.79 0.11 -15.59
N ARG A 326 -12.27 1.12 -16.32
CA ARG A 326 -13.68 1.42 -16.59
C ARG A 326 -13.85 1.79 -18.05
N GLY A 327 -15.03 1.57 -18.62
CA GLY A 327 -15.31 1.91 -20.01
C GLY A 327 -16.48 1.12 -20.61
N ASP A 328 -17.10 1.70 -21.61
CA ASP A 328 -18.20 1.12 -22.38
C ASP A 328 -17.66 0.37 -23.58
N GLY A 329 -18.16 -0.85 -23.84
CA GLY A 329 -17.60 -1.70 -24.91
C GLY A 329 -16.13 -2.05 -24.67
N ALA A 330 -15.40 -2.48 -25.69
CA ALA A 330 -14.07 -3.08 -25.51
C ALA A 330 -12.99 -2.12 -24.98
N GLU A 331 -13.13 -0.80 -25.14
CA GLU A 331 -12.14 0.16 -24.65
C GLU A 331 -12.30 0.41 -23.16
N LEU A 332 -11.22 0.20 -22.41
CA LEU A 332 -11.16 0.46 -20.98
C LEU A 332 -10.04 1.44 -20.65
N GLU A 333 -10.30 2.34 -19.70
CA GLU A 333 -9.38 3.35 -19.20
C GLU A 333 -9.27 3.28 -17.68
N LYS A 334 -8.08 3.57 -17.15
CA LYS A 334 -7.82 3.75 -15.71
C LYS A 334 -7.14 5.09 -15.49
N ASP A 335 -7.70 5.91 -14.59
CA ASP A 335 -7.03 7.10 -14.06
C ASP A 335 -5.92 6.69 -13.09
N ILE A 336 -4.71 7.20 -13.32
CA ILE A 336 -3.53 6.95 -12.48
C ILE A 336 -2.97 8.22 -11.83
N ARG A 337 -3.68 9.35 -11.95
CA ARG A 337 -3.30 10.62 -11.30
C ARG A 337 -3.27 10.46 -9.78
N LEU A 338 -2.26 11.06 -9.17
CA LEU A 338 -2.09 11.09 -7.72
C LEU A 338 -3.03 12.15 -7.12
N GLN A 339 -4.28 11.77 -6.89
CA GLN A 339 -5.31 12.63 -6.33
C GLN A 339 -6.17 11.88 -5.30
N ILE A 340 -6.72 12.61 -4.34
CA ILE A 340 -7.65 12.07 -3.36
C ILE A 340 -9.01 11.89 -4.05
N PRO A 341 -9.60 10.68 -4.06
CA PRO A 341 -10.88 10.43 -4.69
C PRO A 341 -12.03 10.96 -3.84
N ASP A 342 -13.13 11.35 -4.50
CA ASP A 342 -14.39 11.75 -3.84
C ASP A 342 -15.03 10.53 -3.15
N LEU A 343 -15.23 10.62 -1.83
CA LEU A 343 -15.89 9.62 -1.00
C LEU A 343 -17.26 9.16 -1.46
N ARG A 344 -18.02 10.01 -2.15
CA ARG A 344 -19.34 9.61 -2.68
C ARG A 344 -19.22 8.42 -3.62
N GLN A 345 -18.04 8.20 -4.19
CA GLN A 345 -17.77 7.03 -5.01
C GLN A 345 -17.74 5.73 -4.18
N TRP A 346 -17.47 5.78 -2.87
CA TRP A 346 -17.05 4.61 -2.08
C TRP A 346 -17.80 4.35 -0.76
N VAL A 347 -18.31 5.36 -0.04
CA VAL A 347 -18.73 5.20 1.39
C VAL A 347 -20.21 5.53 1.65
N MET A 348 -20.97 5.99 0.66
CA MET A 348 -22.36 6.47 0.84
C MET A 348 -23.46 5.45 0.47
N GLU A 349 -23.14 4.15 0.38
CA GLU A 349 -24.12 3.05 0.34
C GLU A 349 -24.08 2.26 1.65
#